data_AF-A0AAD5FC62-F1
#
_entry.id   AF-A0AAD5FC62-F1
#
_cell.length_a   1.000
_cell.length_b   1.000
_cell.length_c   1.000
_cell.angle_alpha   90.00
_cell.angle_beta   90.00
_cell.angle_gamma   90.00
#
_symmetry.space_group_name_H-M   'P 1'
#
loop_
_entity.id
_entity.type
_entity.pdbx_description
1 polymer ?
#
loop_
_entity_poly.entity_id
_entity_poly.type
_entity_poly.pdbx_seq_one_letter_code
_entity_poly.pdbx_strand_id
1 'polypeptide(L)'
;MEEPPQKLNTDPEMEAIFDEASNIRHDIQLILLDVKHLEEQNSRILNELPNCSTAKQDSNAIAASIKSRAKAVLSRLRNMDMHSNELEKKHGLHSVIYRIARTQFAGLNSSFHDVMMEYNKAEMSYRETCKLHIQRQMEIVGREVTGEQVEEMLSNDQWNIFSENVVTEGKTVQSALYQIESRHAELLELESRISSIHEVFLDIAMLVEEQNSMINYIQTNVQKTDADIKGMLERLGKAKKYNRNNPFKKIFFRKR
;
A
#
# COMPACT_ATOMS: atom_id res chain seq x y z
N MET A 1 41.04 -4.95 31.55
CA MET A 1 41.02 -5.26 30.12
C MET A 1 39.55 -5.37 29.75
N GLU A 2 38.95 -4.28 29.30
CA GLU A 2 37.63 -4.32 28.65
C GLU A 2 37.86 -4.93 27.26
N GLU A 3 37.17 -6.04 26.97
CA GLU A 3 37.07 -6.51 25.59
C GLU A 3 36.39 -5.41 24.76
N PRO A 4 36.93 -5.08 23.57
CA PRO A 4 36.29 -4.13 22.69
C PRO A 4 34.90 -4.66 22.30
N PRO A 5 33.89 -3.80 22.14
CA PRO A 5 32.57 -4.23 21.70
C PRO A 5 32.73 -4.93 20.36
N GLN A 6 32.33 -6.21 20.31
CA GLN A 6 32.21 -6.96 19.07
C GLN A 6 31.37 -6.11 18.12
N LYS A 7 31.98 -5.61 17.03
CA LYS A 7 31.23 -5.09 15.89
C LYS A 7 30.20 -6.16 15.55
N LEU A 8 28.91 -5.81 15.52
CA LEU A 8 27.91 -6.66 14.88
C LEU A 8 28.43 -6.90 13.46
N ASN A 9 29.01 -8.06 13.20
CA ASN A 9 29.17 -8.55 11.84
C ASN A 9 27.76 -8.83 11.37
N THR A 10 27.14 -7.83 10.73
CA THR A 10 25.91 -8.03 9.98
C THR A 10 26.23 -9.09 8.94
N ASP A 11 25.53 -10.22 9.01
CA ASP A 11 25.67 -11.30 8.04
C ASP A 11 25.40 -10.72 6.64
N PRO A 12 26.24 -10.97 5.60
CA PRO A 12 26.00 -10.49 4.25
C PRO A 12 24.60 -10.86 3.72
N GLU A 13 24.01 -11.97 4.18
CA GLU A 13 22.62 -12.35 3.84
C GLU A 13 21.59 -11.40 4.49
N MET A 14 21.87 -10.93 5.71
CA MET A 14 21.00 -9.98 6.42
C MET A 14 21.06 -8.58 5.79
N GLU A 15 22.24 -8.14 5.35
CA GLU A 15 22.41 -6.86 4.64
C GLU A 15 21.64 -6.85 3.32
N ALA A 16 21.72 -7.94 2.53
CA ALA A 16 20.96 -8.08 1.30
C ALA A 16 19.43 -8.00 1.51
N ILE A 17 18.91 -8.61 2.59
CA ILE A 17 17.48 -8.51 2.95
C ILE A 17 17.09 -7.06 3.23
N PHE A 18 17.92 -6.33 3.98
CA PHE A 18 17.61 -4.94 4.33
C PHE A 18 17.72 -3.99 3.14
N ASP A 19 18.68 -4.21 2.24
CA ASP A 19 18.81 -3.44 1.02
C ASP A 19 17.59 -3.62 0.12
N GLU A 20 17.17 -4.86 -0.11
CA GLU A 20 15.96 -5.14 -0.90
C GLU A 20 14.71 -4.56 -0.23
N ALA A 21 14.58 -4.72 1.09
CA ALA A 21 13.47 -4.14 1.86
C ALA A 21 13.45 -2.61 1.77
N SER A 22 14.61 -1.96 1.77
CA SER A 22 14.75 -0.51 1.61
C SER A 22 14.32 -0.06 0.22
N ASN A 23 14.75 -0.78 -0.83
CA ASN A 23 14.38 -0.51 -2.21
C ASN A 23 12.86 -0.64 -2.42
N ILE A 24 12.25 -1.72 -1.93
CA ILE A 24 10.80 -1.91 -1.99
C ILE A 24 10.07 -0.78 -1.24
N ARG A 25 10.54 -0.41 -0.04
CA ARG A 25 9.94 0.68 0.73
C ARG A 25 10.01 2.01 -0.01
N HIS A 26 11.12 2.28 -0.69
CA HIS A 26 11.28 3.48 -1.51
C HIS A 26 10.26 3.50 -2.66
N ASP A 27 10.12 2.38 -3.38
CA ASP A 27 9.15 2.28 -4.48
C ASP A 27 7.70 2.46 -3.98
N ILE A 28 7.34 1.89 -2.83
CA ILE A 28 6.02 2.10 -2.20
C ILE A 28 5.79 3.58 -1.88
N GLN A 29 6.81 4.29 -1.37
CA GLN A 29 6.70 5.74 -1.11
C GLN A 29 6.54 6.55 -2.40
N LEU A 30 7.22 6.18 -3.48
CA LEU A 30 7.04 6.80 -4.78
C LEU A 30 5.62 6.60 -5.32
N ILE A 31 5.04 5.39 -5.16
CA ILE A 31 3.64 5.15 -5.53
C ILE A 31 2.72 6.07 -4.72
N LEU A 32 2.92 6.20 -3.41
CA LEU A 32 2.11 7.09 -2.58
C LEU A 32 2.19 8.56 -3.01
N LEU A 33 3.38 9.02 -3.42
CA LEU A 33 3.56 10.36 -3.97
C LEU A 33 2.83 10.53 -5.31
N ASP A 34 2.92 9.55 -6.19
CA ASP A 34 2.19 9.54 -7.47
C ASP A 34 0.67 9.56 -7.23
N VAL A 35 0.15 8.82 -6.23
CA VAL A 35 -1.27 8.82 -5.86
C VAL A 35 -1.73 10.20 -5.42
N LYS A 36 -0.97 10.88 -4.56
CA LYS A 36 -1.30 12.26 -4.14
C LYS A 36 -1.27 13.23 -5.31
N HIS A 37 -0.27 13.09 -6.19
CA HIS A 37 -0.19 13.91 -7.40
C HIS A 37 -1.37 13.65 -8.34
N LEU A 38 -1.83 12.40 -8.45
CA LEU A 38 -3.01 12.03 -9.21
C LEU A 38 -4.27 12.71 -8.66
N GLU A 39 -4.46 12.73 -7.34
CA GLU A 39 -5.59 13.43 -6.68
C GLU A 39 -5.59 14.94 -7.00
N GLU A 40 -4.41 15.56 -6.98
CA GLU A 40 -4.24 16.97 -7.33
C GLU A 40 -4.60 17.24 -8.80
N GLN A 41 -4.13 16.40 -9.74
CA GLN A 41 -4.46 16.54 -11.16
C GLN A 41 -5.94 16.30 -11.43
N ASN A 42 -6.53 15.28 -10.81
CA ASN A 42 -7.96 15.00 -10.88
C ASN A 42 -8.78 16.19 -10.37
N SER A 43 -8.36 16.81 -9.26
CA SER A 43 -9.00 18.03 -8.74
C SER A 43 -8.88 19.21 -9.70
N ARG A 44 -7.77 19.36 -10.42
CA ARG A 44 -7.60 20.40 -11.46
C ARG A 44 -8.54 20.15 -12.64
N ILE A 45 -8.60 18.92 -13.14
CA ILE A 45 -9.47 18.53 -14.26
C ILE A 45 -10.94 18.85 -13.95
N LEU A 46 -11.38 18.68 -12.69
CA LEU A 46 -12.75 19.04 -12.27
C LEU A 46 -13.02 20.54 -12.26
N ASN A 47 -12.03 21.35 -11.85
CA ASN A 47 -12.18 22.80 -11.68
C ASN A 47 -11.90 23.60 -12.96
N GLU A 48 -11.14 23.03 -13.90
CA GLU A 48 -10.81 23.66 -15.16
C GLU A 48 -11.92 23.51 -16.21
N LEU A 49 -11.97 24.44 -17.16
CA LEU A 49 -12.87 24.34 -18.32
C LEU A 49 -12.53 23.06 -19.12
N PRO A 50 -13.50 22.42 -19.81
CA PRO A 50 -13.33 21.09 -20.40
C PRO A 50 -12.21 20.94 -21.46
N ASN A 51 -11.59 22.05 -21.87
CA ASN A 51 -10.56 22.12 -22.91
C ASN A 51 -9.12 21.89 -22.42
N CYS A 52 -8.89 21.58 -21.13
CA CYS A 52 -7.53 21.28 -20.66
C CYS A 52 -7.12 19.84 -21.01
N SER A 53 -6.58 19.63 -22.21
CA SER A 53 -6.09 18.33 -22.66
C SER A 53 -4.81 17.87 -21.95
N THR A 54 -3.99 18.81 -21.46
CA THR A 54 -2.70 18.49 -20.81
C THR A 54 -2.90 17.84 -19.45
N ALA A 55 -3.79 18.37 -18.61
CA ALA A 55 -4.06 17.80 -17.29
C ALA A 55 -4.60 16.36 -17.39
N LYS A 56 -5.44 16.08 -18.40
CA LYS A 56 -5.95 14.72 -18.68
C LYS A 56 -4.84 13.75 -19.09
N GLN A 57 -3.96 14.18 -19.99
CA GLN A 57 -2.80 13.36 -20.39
C GLN A 57 -1.86 13.09 -19.21
N ASP A 58 -1.65 14.08 -18.36
CA ASP A 58 -0.82 13.95 -17.17
C ASP A 58 -1.42 12.96 -16.16
N SER A 59 -2.73 13.02 -15.87
CA SER A 59 -3.41 12.07 -14.99
C SER A 59 -3.30 10.62 -15.47
N ASN A 60 -3.53 10.38 -16.76
CA ASN A 60 -3.39 9.05 -17.35
C ASN A 60 -1.94 8.53 -17.34
N ALA A 61 -0.96 9.42 -17.57
CA ALA A 61 0.45 9.06 -17.48
C ALA A 61 0.87 8.70 -16.04
N ILE A 62 0.38 9.46 -15.04
CA ILE A 62 0.62 9.17 -13.62
C ILE A 62 0.03 7.80 -13.25
N ALA A 63 -1.21 7.52 -13.65
CA ALA A 63 -1.83 6.22 -13.37
C ALA A 63 -1.09 5.04 -14.03
N ALA A 64 -0.59 5.22 -15.26
CA ALA A 64 0.24 4.23 -15.92
C ALA A 64 1.59 4.01 -15.18
N SER A 65 2.20 5.08 -14.68
CA SER A 65 3.40 5.03 -13.83
C SER A 65 3.14 4.26 -12.53
N ILE A 66 2.05 4.58 -11.82
CA ILE A 66 1.60 3.87 -10.61
C ILE A 66 1.48 2.37 -10.90
N LYS A 67 0.78 1.99 -11.97
CA LYS A 67 0.62 0.59 -12.37
C LYS A 67 1.98 -0.09 -12.61
N SER A 68 2.88 0.56 -13.35
CA SER A 68 4.20 -0.01 -13.65
C SER A 68 5.03 -0.23 -12.39
N ARG A 69 5.08 0.77 -11.48
CA ARG A 69 5.77 0.65 -10.18
C ARG A 69 5.12 -0.41 -9.30
N ALA A 70 3.79 -0.47 -9.25
CA ALA A 70 3.07 -1.48 -8.46
C ALA A 70 3.40 -2.91 -8.93
N LYS A 71 3.48 -3.15 -10.25
CA LYS A 71 3.93 -4.44 -10.80
C LYS A 71 5.39 -4.76 -10.43
N ALA A 72 6.28 -3.75 -10.44
CA ALA A 72 7.66 -3.94 -10.02
C ALA A 72 7.77 -4.30 -8.52
N VAL A 73 7.03 -3.59 -7.66
CA VAL A 73 6.94 -3.89 -6.22
C VAL A 73 6.41 -5.30 -5.98
N LEU A 74 5.35 -5.71 -6.67
CA LEU A 74 4.82 -7.08 -6.60
C LEU A 74 5.87 -8.13 -6.96
N SER A 75 6.61 -7.92 -8.06
CA SER A 75 7.67 -8.84 -8.46
C SER A 75 8.77 -8.95 -7.40
N ARG A 76 9.15 -7.84 -6.78
CA ARG A 76 10.17 -7.82 -5.71
C ARG A 76 9.66 -8.47 -4.43
N LEU A 77 8.41 -8.21 -4.04
CA LEU A 77 7.77 -8.87 -2.90
C LEU A 77 7.70 -10.39 -3.10
N ARG A 78 7.34 -10.86 -4.30
CA ARG A 78 7.36 -12.30 -4.64
C ARG A 78 8.76 -12.91 -4.54
N ASN A 79 9.77 -12.21 -5.03
CA ASN A 79 11.17 -12.66 -4.92
C ASN A 79 11.61 -12.72 -3.44
N MET A 80 11.22 -11.73 -2.64
CA MET A 80 11.51 -11.69 -1.22
C MET A 80 10.80 -12.81 -0.45
N ASP A 81 9.56 -13.14 -0.82
CA ASP A 81 8.83 -14.29 -0.28
C ASP A 81 9.55 -15.60 -0.58
N MET A 82 9.90 -15.82 -1.86
CA MET A 82 10.65 -16.99 -2.30
C MET A 82 11.99 -17.13 -1.57
N HIS A 83 12.74 -16.04 -1.45
CA HIS A 83 14.00 -16.01 -0.72
C HIS A 83 13.79 -16.34 0.78
N SER A 84 12.72 -15.83 1.39
CA SER A 84 12.39 -16.19 2.77
C SER A 84 12.10 -17.69 2.94
N ASN A 85 11.40 -18.31 1.98
CA ASN A 85 11.14 -19.75 1.99
C ASN A 85 12.41 -20.59 1.77
N GLU A 86 13.38 -20.10 0.99
CA GLU A 86 14.69 -20.75 0.85
C GLU A 86 15.52 -20.69 2.14
N LEU A 87 15.50 -19.54 2.83
CA LEU A 87 16.14 -19.37 4.13
C LEU A 87 15.54 -20.31 5.18
N GLU A 88 14.22 -20.54 5.13
CA GLU A 88 13.56 -21.54 5.98
C GLU A 88 14.11 -22.95 5.72
N LYS A 89 14.25 -23.35 4.45
CA LYS A 89 14.79 -24.68 4.09
C LYS A 89 16.24 -24.85 4.51
N LYS A 90 17.05 -23.79 4.40
CA LYS A 90 18.50 -23.81 4.68
C LYS A 90 18.82 -23.75 6.18
N HIS A 91 18.12 -22.91 6.94
CA HIS A 91 18.46 -22.62 8.34
C HIS A 91 17.37 -23.08 9.35
N GLY A 92 16.21 -23.52 8.86
CA GLY A 92 15.07 -23.94 9.67
C GLY A 92 14.20 -22.78 10.14
N LEU A 93 12.97 -23.12 10.55
CA LEU A 93 11.91 -22.20 11.02
C LEU A 93 12.32 -21.27 12.19
N HIS A 94 13.32 -21.67 12.98
CA HIS A 94 13.79 -20.90 14.15
C HIS A 94 14.93 -19.94 13.84
N SER A 95 15.40 -19.88 12.57
CA SER A 95 16.47 -18.99 12.17
C SER A 95 16.09 -17.51 12.35
N VAL A 96 17.02 -16.73 12.90
CA VAL A 96 16.85 -15.28 13.09
C VAL A 96 16.76 -14.57 11.74
N ILE A 97 17.59 -14.97 10.77
CA ILE A 97 17.63 -14.37 9.42
C ILE A 97 16.30 -14.62 8.70
N TYR A 98 15.78 -15.85 8.77
CA TYR A 98 14.46 -16.19 8.24
C TYR A 98 13.35 -15.32 8.85
N ARG A 99 13.33 -15.20 10.19
CA ARG A 99 12.33 -14.38 10.89
C ARG A 99 12.40 -12.90 10.49
N ILE A 100 13.61 -12.36 10.35
CA ILE A 100 13.83 -10.99 9.87
C ILE A 100 13.28 -10.82 8.46
N ALA A 101 13.67 -11.69 7.51
CA ALA A 101 13.18 -11.65 6.13
C ALA A 101 11.64 -11.68 6.08
N ARG A 102 11.04 -12.59 6.84
CA ARG A 102 9.59 -12.77 6.89
C ARG A 102 8.85 -11.58 7.49
N THR A 103 9.37 -11.01 8.59
CA THR A 103 8.79 -9.80 9.20
C THR A 103 8.91 -8.59 8.26
N GLN A 104 10.03 -8.43 7.56
CA GLN A 104 10.18 -7.35 6.57
C GLN A 104 9.17 -7.53 5.42
N PHE A 105 9.08 -8.72 4.85
CA PHE A 105 8.12 -9.04 3.79
C PHE A 105 6.67 -8.73 4.21
N ALA A 106 6.24 -9.18 5.39
CA ALA A 106 4.90 -8.92 5.91
C ALA A 106 4.61 -7.42 6.08
N GLY A 107 5.56 -6.67 6.66
CA GLY A 107 5.40 -5.22 6.84
C GLY A 107 5.34 -4.46 5.51
N LEU A 108 6.17 -4.84 4.55
CA LEU A 108 6.17 -4.23 3.21
C LEU A 108 4.91 -4.58 2.43
N ASN A 109 4.44 -5.83 2.51
CA ASN A 109 3.20 -6.24 1.85
C ASN A 109 1.98 -5.50 2.41
N SER A 110 1.87 -5.35 3.73
CA SER A 110 0.82 -4.52 4.35
C SER A 110 0.92 -3.07 3.90
N SER A 111 2.12 -2.48 3.92
CA SER A 111 2.30 -1.09 3.48
C SER A 111 1.97 -0.90 2.00
N PHE A 112 2.27 -1.88 1.15
CA PHE A 112 1.94 -1.85 -0.27
C PHE A 112 0.43 -1.96 -0.49
N HIS A 113 -0.23 -2.90 0.20
CA HIS A 113 -1.68 -3.02 0.21
C HIS A 113 -2.36 -1.69 0.58
N ASP A 114 -1.90 -1.05 1.66
CA ASP A 114 -2.50 0.20 2.15
C ASP A 114 -2.37 1.34 1.12
N VAL A 115 -1.21 1.48 0.48
CA VAL A 115 -1.01 2.48 -0.58
C VAL A 115 -1.89 2.20 -1.80
N MET A 116 -2.06 0.93 -2.17
CA MET A 116 -2.95 0.55 -3.28
C MET A 116 -4.42 0.77 -2.94
N MET A 117 -4.83 0.60 -1.68
CA MET A 117 -6.16 0.97 -1.22
C MET A 117 -6.39 2.48 -1.27
N GLU A 118 -5.40 3.31 -0.92
CA GLU A 118 -5.49 4.77 -1.10
C GLU A 118 -5.59 5.16 -2.58
N TYR A 119 -4.88 4.49 -3.50
CA TYR A 119 -5.07 4.68 -4.93
C TYR A 119 -6.52 4.39 -5.36
N ASN A 120 -7.08 3.25 -4.95
CA ASN A 120 -8.46 2.89 -5.29
C ASN A 120 -9.45 3.93 -4.76
N LYS A 121 -9.27 4.37 -3.52
CA LYS A 121 -10.09 5.39 -2.88
C LYS A 121 -10.01 6.74 -3.60
N ALA A 122 -8.82 7.15 -4.04
CA ALA A 122 -8.64 8.37 -4.84
C ALA A 122 -9.44 8.31 -6.16
N GLU A 123 -9.36 7.19 -6.88
CA GLU A 123 -10.13 6.96 -8.11
C GLU A 123 -11.64 6.96 -7.83
N MET A 124 -12.09 6.19 -6.83
CA MET A 124 -13.52 6.14 -6.49
C MET A 124 -14.06 7.51 -6.06
N SER A 125 -13.28 8.32 -5.35
CA SER A 125 -13.67 9.69 -5.01
C SER A 125 -13.77 10.58 -6.25
N TYR A 126 -12.87 10.42 -7.22
CA TYR A 126 -12.93 11.16 -8.49
C TYR A 126 -14.16 10.78 -9.31
N ARG A 127 -14.45 9.48 -9.39
CA ARG A 127 -15.64 8.92 -10.04
C ARG A 127 -16.94 9.52 -9.48
N GLU A 128 -17.11 9.50 -8.16
CA GLU A 128 -18.30 10.06 -7.51
C GLU A 128 -18.42 11.57 -7.75
N THR A 129 -17.30 12.28 -7.81
CA THR A 129 -17.32 13.72 -8.12
C THR A 129 -17.74 13.99 -9.57
N CYS A 130 -17.26 13.18 -10.53
CA CYS A 130 -17.69 13.27 -11.93
C CYS A 130 -19.20 12.99 -12.06
N LYS A 131 -19.70 11.98 -11.36
CA LYS A 131 -21.13 11.62 -11.31
C LYS A 131 -21.99 12.76 -10.77
N LEU A 132 -21.60 13.37 -9.64
CA LEU A 132 -22.28 14.53 -9.08
C LEU A 132 -22.27 15.73 -10.05
N HIS A 133 -21.16 15.92 -10.78
CA HIS A 133 -21.07 16.97 -11.78
C HIS A 133 -22.04 16.74 -12.94
N ILE A 134 -22.12 15.51 -13.47
CA ILE A 134 -23.08 15.13 -14.51
C ILE A 134 -24.51 15.39 -14.03
N GLN A 135 -24.85 14.95 -12.81
CA GLN A 135 -26.18 15.17 -12.23
C GLN A 135 -26.56 16.65 -12.20
N ARG A 136 -25.66 17.52 -11.70
CA ARG A 136 -25.90 18.98 -11.65
C ARG A 136 -26.07 19.59 -13.04
N GLN A 137 -25.27 19.16 -14.02
CA GLN A 137 -25.40 19.66 -15.39
C GLN A 137 -26.71 19.19 -16.04
N MET A 138 -27.22 18.01 -15.70
CA MET A 138 -28.54 17.55 -16.15
C MET A 138 -29.69 18.39 -15.58
N GLU A 139 -29.60 18.78 -14.30
CA GLU A 139 -30.56 19.69 -13.70
C GLU A 139 -30.60 21.05 -14.42
N ILE A 140 -29.44 21.57 -14.86
CA ILE A 140 -29.33 22.80 -15.66
C ILE A 140 -30.02 22.66 -17.03
N VAL A 141 -29.93 21.47 -17.63
CA VAL A 141 -30.63 21.12 -18.89
C VAL A 141 -32.13 20.90 -18.66
N GLY A 142 -32.60 20.94 -17.41
CA GLY A 142 -34.01 20.81 -17.04
C GLY A 142 -34.47 19.36 -16.85
N ARG A 143 -33.52 18.43 -16.64
CA ARG A 143 -33.81 17.04 -16.30
C ARG A 143 -33.32 16.72 -14.90
N GLU A 144 -34.26 16.43 -14.01
CA GLU A 144 -33.92 15.87 -12.71
C GLU A 144 -33.59 14.39 -12.90
N VAL A 145 -32.35 14.01 -12.60
CA VAL A 145 -31.88 12.63 -12.65
C VAL A 145 -31.30 12.24 -11.30
N THR A 146 -31.61 11.05 -10.83
CA THR A 146 -30.99 10.52 -9.62
C THR A 146 -29.60 9.99 -9.92
N GLY A 147 -28.74 9.91 -8.91
CA GLY A 147 -27.42 9.29 -9.08
C GLY A 147 -27.50 7.83 -9.56
N GLU A 148 -28.55 7.09 -9.17
CA GLU A 148 -28.79 5.72 -9.65
C GLU A 148 -29.13 5.68 -11.14
N GLN A 149 -29.91 6.64 -11.64
CA GLN A 149 -30.23 6.75 -13.06
C GLN A 149 -28.98 7.10 -13.89
N VAL A 150 -28.13 8.01 -13.38
CA VAL A 150 -26.84 8.31 -14.04
C VAL A 150 -25.97 7.05 -14.13
N GLU A 151 -25.95 6.24 -13.06
CA GLU A 151 -25.21 4.96 -13.00
C GLU A 151 -25.72 3.94 -14.03
N GLU A 152 -27.04 3.78 -14.11
CA GLU A 152 -27.70 2.90 -15.09
C GLU A 152 -27.38 3.34 -16.53
N MET A 153 -27.37 4.64 -16.77
CA MET A 153 -27.06 5.21 -18.08
C MET A 153 -25.60 5.01 -18.48
N LEU A 154 -24.67 5.10 -17.53
CA LEU A 154 -23.25 4.78 -17.73
C LEU A 154 -23.06 3.28 -18.00
N SER A 155 -23.80 2.42 -17.31
CA SER A 155 -23.65 0.96 -17.40
C SER A 155 -24.25 0.36 -18.68
N ASN A 156 -25.33 0.95 -19.20
CA ASN A 156 -26.09 0.41 -20.32
C ASN A 156 -25.69 1.01 -21.69
N ASP A 157 -24.64 1.83 -21.74
CA ASP A 157 -24.23 2.63 -22.91
C ASP A 157 -25.39 3.44 -23.53
N GLN A 158 -26.42 3.75 -22.74
CA GLN A 158 -27.63 4.48 -23.18
C GLN A 158 -27.42 6.00 -23.14
N TRP A 159 -26.21 6.46 -23.44
CA TRP A 159 -25.82 7.88 -23.35
C TRP A 159 -26.57 8.78 -24.34
N ASN A 160 -26.95 8.22 -25.49
CA ASN A 160 -27.64 8.95 -26.58
C ASN A 160 -29.01 9.53 -26.16
N ILE A 161 -29.61 9.02 -25.08
CA ILE A 161 -30.89 9.49 -24.54
C ILE A 161 -30.81 10.98 -24.11
N PHE A 162 -29.60 11.47 -23.80
CA PHE A 162 -29.36 12.86 -23.41
C PHE A 162 -29.26 13.83 -24.58
N SER A 163 -28.74 13.39 -25.72
CA SER A 163 -28.60 14.24 -26.92
C SER A 163 -29.88 14.35 -27.73
N GLU A 164 -30.76 13.34 -27.69
CA GLU A 164 -31.87 13.18 -28.64
C GLU A 164 -33.14 13.97 -28.28
N ASN A 165 -33.33 14.30 -26.99
CA ASN A 165 -34.58 14.85 -26.47
C ASN A 165 -34.42 16.20 -25.75
N VAL A 166 -33.30 16.89 -25.95
CA VAL A 166 -33.06 18.24 -25.42
C VAL A 166 -33.33 19.24 -26.53
N VAL A 167 -34.31 20.12 -26.33
CA VAL A 167 -34.51 21.28 -27.20
C VAL A 167 -33.26 22.14 -27.08
N THR A 168 -32.41 22.13 -28.10
CA THR A 168 -31.09 22.79 -28.16
C THR A 168 -31.20 24.32 -28.30
N GLU A 169 -32.21 24.95 -27.66
CA GLU A 169 -32.38 26.39 -27.67
C GLU A 169 -31.69 27.00 -26.44
N GLY A 170 -30.37 27.25 -26.56
CA GLY A 170 -29.64 28.06 -25.59
C GLY A 170 -28.16 27.71 -25.45
N LYS A 171 -27.30 28.73 -25.47
CA LYS A 171 -25.84 28.59 -25.26
C LYS A 171 -25.50 27.88 -23.94
N THR A 172 -26.33 28.06 -22.91
CA THR A 172 -26.16 27.41 -21.60
C THR A 172 -26.38 25.91 -21.66
N VAL A 173 -27.42 25.46 -22.35
CA VAL A 173 -27.74 24.03 -22.53
C VAL A 173 -26.64 23.33 -23.33
N GLN A 174 -26.16 23.96 -24.40
CA GLN A 174 -25.05 23.43 -25.19
C GLN A 174 -23.75 23.30 -24.38
N SER A 175 -23.43 24.30 -23.55
CA SER A 175 -22.29 24.25 -22.64
C SER A 175 -22.42 23.15 -21.59
N ALA A 176 -23.61 22.95 -21.03
CA ALA A 176 -23.87 21.88 -20.06
C ALA A 176 -23.69 20.50 -20.70
N LEU A 177 -24.25 20.28 -21.90
CA LEU A 177 -24.08 19.02 -22.64
C LEU A 177 -22.59 18.73 -22.93
N TYR A 178 -21.83 19.73 -23.35
CA TYR A 178 -20.39 19.56 -23.60
C TYR A 178 -19.61 19.18 -22.32
N GLN A 179 -19.95 19.80 -21.17
CA GLN A 179 -19.35 19.43 -19.89
C GLN A 179 -19.71 18.00 -19.49
N ILE A 180 -20.95 17.60 -19.72
CA ILE A 180 -21.41 16.24 -19.44
C ILE A 180 -20.64 15.23 -20.30
N GLU A 181 -20.53 15.44 -21.61
CA GLU A 181 -19.75 14.58 -22.51
C GLU A 181 -18.28 14.47 -22.08
N SER A 182 -17.65 15.58 -21.68
CA SER A 182 -16.28 15.57 -21.16
C SER A 182 -16.15 14.70 -19.91
N ARG A 183 -17.07 14.80 -18.95
CA ARG A 183 -17.03 13.99 -17.72
C ARG A 183 -17.32 12.52 -18.00
N HIS A 184 -18.17 12.22 -18.98
CA HIS A 184 -18.39 10.85 -19.42
C HIS A 184 -17.12 10.21 -19.99
N ALA A 185 -16.39 10.92 -20.86
CA ALA A 185 -15.11 10.43 -21.37
C ALA A 185 -14.10 10.15 -20.25
N GLU A 186 -14.06 11.01 -19.22
CA GLU A 186 -13.20 10.81 -18.05
C GLU A 186 -13.60 9.60 -17.20
N LEU A 187 -14.91 9.31 -17.08
CA LEU A 187 -15.39 8.11 -16.39
C LEU A 187 -14.98 6.83 -17.13
N LEU A 188 -15.04 6.82 -18.46
CA LEU A 188 -14.57 5.69 -19.28
C LEU A 188 -13.06 5.47 -19.13
N GLU A 189 -12.27 6.56 -19.14
CA GLU A 189 -10.82 6.48 -18.89
C GLU A 189 -10.53 5.96 -17.48
N LEU A 190 -11.26 6.43 -16.46
CA LEU A 190 -11.16 5.93 -15.09
C LEU A 190 -11.49 4.44 -14.99
N GLU A 191 -12.54 3.97 -15.65
CA GLU A 191 -12.90 2.56 -15.66
C GLU A 191 -11.78 1.71 -16.27
N SER A 192 -11.20 2.18 -17.38
CA SER A 192 -10.03 1.56 -17.99
C SER A 192 -8.86 1.49 -16.99
N ARG A 193 -8.58 2.58 -16.27
CA ARG A 193 -7.50 2.64 -15.27
C ARG A 193 -7.75 1.66 -14.11
N ILE A 194 -8.96 1.60 -13.55
CA ILE A 194 -9.35 0.65 -12.50
C ILE A 194 -9.24 -0.80 -12.98
N SER A 195 -9.78 -1.10 -14.16
CA SER A 195 -9.69 -2.43 -14.77
C SER A 195 -8.24 -2.83 -15.01
N SER A 196 -7.40 -1.89 -15.47
CA SER A 196 -6.00 -2.15 -15.77
C SER A 196 -5.17 -2.53 -14.54
N ILE A 197 -5.56 -2.10 -13.34
CA ILE A 197 -4.85 -2.37 -12.09
C ILE A 197 -5.47 -3.55 -11.31
N HIS A 198 -6.60 -4.08 -11.76
CA HIS A 198 -7.29 -5.20 -11.12
C HIS A 198 -6.38 -6.41 -10.91
N GLU A 199 -5.53 -6.74 -11.88
CA GLU A 199 -4.51 -7.79 -11.78
C GLU A 199 -3.61 -7.60 -10.55
N VAL A 200 -3.21 -6.37 -10.24
CA VAL A 200 -2.38 -6.05 -9.07
C VAL A 200 -3.15 -6.33 -7.77
N PHE A 201 -4.44 -6.00 -7.71
CA PHE A 201 -5.27 -6.29 -6.52
C PHE A 201 -5.49 -7.79 -6.30
N LEU A 202 -5.69 -8.56 -7.36
CA LEU A 202 -5.78 -10.02 -7.26
C LEU A 202 -4.48 -10.60 -6.71
N ASP A 203 -3.33 -10.11 -7.19
CA ASP A 203 -2.02 -10.53 -6.70
C ASP A 203 -1.79 -10.17 -5.23
N ILE A 204 -2.19 -8.97 -4.80
CA ILE A 204 -2.11 -8.57 -3.39
C ILE A 204 -2.97 -9.47 -2.50
N ALA A 205 -4.19 -9.79 -2.93
CA ALA A 205 -5.09 -10.65 -2.17
C ALA A 205 -4.47 -12.04 -1.93
N MET A 206 -3.86 -12.63 -2.97
CA MET A 206 -3.14 -13.90 -2.84
C MET A 206 -1.99 -13.82 -1.83
N LEU A 207 -1.16 -12.76 -1.89
CA LEU A 207 -0.04 -12.59 -0.97
C LEU A 207 -0.50 -12.39 0.50
N VAL A 208 -1.65 -11.75 0.72
CA VAL A 208 -2.22 -11.55 2.07
C VAL A 208 -2.73 -12.86 2.67
N GLU A 209 -3.41 -13.70 1.87
CA GLU A 209 -3.93 -14.99 2.33
C GLU A 209 -2.79 -15.93 2.80
N GLU A 210 -1.67 -15.95 2.08
CA GLU A 210 -0.50 -16.77 2.41
C GLU A 210 0.21 -16.32 3.70
N GLN A 211 0.16 -15.02 4.05
CA GLN A 211 0.86 -14.45 5.20
C GLN A 211 0.18 -14.70 6.57
N ASN A 212 -1.15 -14.85 6.60
CA ASN A 212 -1.94 -14.79 7.84
C ASN A 212 -1.63 -15.89 8.87
N SER A 213 -1.21 -17.08 8.43
CA SER A 213 -0.95 -18.21 9.33
C SER A 213 0.39 -18.09 10.07
N MET A 214 1.38 -17.41 9.48
CA MET A 214 2.78 -17.48 9.92
C MET A 214 3.25 -16.24 10.72
N ILE A 215 2.64 -15.07 10.51
CA ILE A 215 2.88 -13.88 11.35
C ILE A 215 2.56 -14.20 12.83
N ASN A 216 1.45 -14.91 13.07
CA ASN A 216 1.06 -15.39 14.39
C ASN A 216 2.16 -16.27 15.04
N TYR A 217 2.87 -17.08 14.24
CA TYR A 217 3.95 -17.93 14.72
C TYR A 217 5.20 -17.11 15.13
N ILE A 218 5.58 -16.11 14.33
CA ILE A 218 6.72 -15.23 14.66
C ILE A 218 6.44 -14.42 15.91
N GLN A 219 5.25 -13.83 16.02
CA GLN A 219 4.83 -13.08 17.22
C GLN A 219 4.88 -13.97 18.46
N THR A 220 4.37 -15.19 18.36
CA THR A 220 4.42 -16.18 19.45
C THR A 220 5.86 -16.52 19.83
N ASN A 221 6.77 -16.68 18.87
CA ASN A 221 8.17 -16.98 19.15
C ASN A 221 8.94 -15.79 19.74
N VAL A 222 8.68 -14.55 19.30
CA VAL A 222 9.23 -13.34 19.95
C VAL A 222 8.78 -13.28 21.41
N GLN A 223 7.49 -13.48 21.68
CA GLN A 223 6.93 -13.48 23.04
C GLN A 223 7.57 -14.56 23.92
N LYS A 224 7.79 -15.77 23.38
CA LYS A 224 8.51 -16.84 24.08
C LYS A 224 9.96 -16.45 24.39
N THR A 225 10.70 -15.92 23.41
CA THR A 225 12.08 -15.47 23.64
C THR A 225 12.17 -14.36 24.68
N ASP A 226 11.25 -13.39 24.68
CA ASP A 226 11.18 -12.34 25.70
C ASP A 226 10.91 -12.93 27.11
N ALA A 227 9.99 -13.90 27.21
CA ALA A 227 9.72 -14.62 28.45
C ALA A 227 10.96 -15.40 28.95
N ASP A 228 11.69 -16.06 28.05
CA ASP A 228 12.91 -16.81 28.38
C ASP A 228 14.02 -15.87 28.88
N ILE A 229 14.23 -14.73 28.22
CA ILE A 229 15.22 -13.71 28.65
C ILE A 229 14.86 -13.16 30.03
N LYS A 230 13.59 -12.87 30.30
CA LYS A 230 13.13 -12.45 31.63
C LYS A 230 13.45 -13.51 32.69
N GLY A 231 13.14 -14.78 32.40
CA GLY A 231 13.49 -15.90 33.29
C GLY A 231 15.00 -16.06 33.51
N MET A 232 15.81 -15.85 32.46
CA MET A 232 17.27 -15.86 32.55
C MET A 232 17.80 -14.71 33.42
N LEU A 233 17.28 -13.49 33.26
CA LEU A 233 17.67 -12.33 34.06
C LEU A 233 17.36 -12.54 35.54
N GLU A 234 16.21 -13.13 35.87
CA GLU A 234 15.88 -13.50 37.25
C GLU A 234 16.88 -14.53 37.83
N ARG A 235 17.20 -15.57 37.06
CA ARG A 235 18.17 -16.61 37.46
C ARG A 235 19.56 -16.00 37.65
N LEU A 236 19.99 -15.11 36.76
CA LEU A 236 21.26 -14.39 36.87
C LEU A 236 21.28 -13.49 38.10
N GLY A 237 20.17 -12.81 38.41
CA GLY A 237 20.00 -12.01 39.63
C GLY A 237 20.15 -12.87 40.90
N LYS A 238 19.49 -14.04 40.93
CA LYS A 238 19.65 -15.03 42.01
C LYS A 238 21.09 -15.53 42.11
N ALA A 239 21.72 -15.91 41.00
CA ALA A 239 23.11 -16.36 40.96
C ALA A 239 24.09 -15.28 41.46
N LYS A 240 23.89 -14.01 41.09
CA LYS A 240 24.66 -12.87 41.60
C LYS A 240 24.49 -12.71 43.11
N LYS A 241 23.28 -12.88 43.64
CA LYS A 241 23.00 -12.86 45.09
C LYS A 241 23.71 -14.01 45.82
N TYR A 242 23.66 -15.23 45.28
CA TYR A 242 24.38 -16.38 45.83
C TYR A 242 25.90 -16.17 45.78
N ASN A 243 26.44 -15.67 44.66
CA ASN A 243 27.87 -15.37 44.52
C ASN A 243 28.35 -14.29 45.50
N ARG A 244 27.56 -13.21 45.71
CA ARG A 244 27.84 -12.16 46.70
C ARG A 244 27.77 -12.69 48.13
N ASN A 245 26.88 -13.64 48.39
CA ASN A 245 26.73 -14.27 49.70
C ASN A 245 27.59 -15.52 49.89
N ASN A 246 28.47 -15.84 48.94
CA ASN A 246 29.35 -17.00 49.02
C ASN A 246 30.30 -16.85 50.24
N PRO A 247 30.20 -17.74 51.24
CA PRO A 247 30.99 -17.64 52.46
C PRO A 247 32.50 -17.74 52.19
N PHE A 248 32.93 -18.53 51.20
CA PHE A 248 34.34 -18.63 50.83
C PHE A 248 34.89 -17.29 50.30
N LYS A 249 34.12 -16.55 49.49
CA LYS A 249 34.53 -15.21 49.05
C LYS A 249 34.58 -14.20 50.21
N LYS A 250 33.61 -14.27 51.13
CA LYS A 250 33.59 -13.39 52.32
C LYS A 250 34.72 -13.67 53.30
N ILE A 251 35.30 -14.88 53.28
CA ILE A 251 36.45 -15.25 54.12
C ILE A 251 37.77 -14.81 53.47
N PHE A 252 37.94 -15.04 52.16
CA PHE A 252 39.19 -14.75 51.45
C PHE A 252 39.38 -13.27 51.05
N PHE A 253 38.31 -12.52 50.76
CA PHE A 253 38.41 -11.12 50.32
C PHE A 253 38.17 -10.07 51.42
N ARG A 254 37.96 -10.51 52.68
CA ARG A 254 37.73 -9.61 53.83
C ARG A 254 38.99 -9.34 54.66
N LYS A 255 40.15 -9.84 54.22
CA LYS A 255 41.48 -9.49 54.74
C LYS A 255 42.28 -8.69 53.71
N ARG A 256 41.94 -7.41 53.56
CA ARG A 256 42.83 -6.33 53.15
C ARG A 256 42.30 -5.03 53.73
#